data_AF-A0A2N2PEE0-F1
#
_entry.id   AF-A0A2N2PEE0-F1
#
_cell.length_a   1.000
_cell.length_b   1.000
_cell.length_c   1.000
_cell.angle_alpha   90.00
_cell.angle_beta   90.00
_cell.angle_gamma   90.00
#
_symmetry.space_group_name_H-M   'P 1'
#
loop_
_entity.id
_entity.type
_entity.pdbx_description
1 polymer ?
#
loop_
_entity_poly.entity_id
_entity_poly.type
_entity_poly.pdbx_seq_one_letter_code
_entity_poly.pdbx_strand_id
1 'polypeptide(L)'
;MKKAILKTFFLLALFAFLTIPVSAVVTPYRIFLPLVVKPLPLPTPTNTPTQILPTPFPSTPTSIPPSNTGNIQIISILANGSGTSEPDEYVLIRNMDTKLIQLQNWTLRDAANHVYTFPSRFMTPGEECRIYTNQSHPEYCGFNYGSSSAIWNNSGDTAYLRDSAGNLIHQFSY
;
A
#
# COMPACT_ATOMS: atom_id res chain seq x y z
N MET A 1 -10.12 2.31 28.95
CA MET A 1 -9.62 3.13 30.08
C MET A 1 -8.14 2.82 30.28
N LYS A 2 -7.23 3.63 29.71
CA LYS A 2 -5.78 3.46 29.90
C LYS A 2 -5.43 3.98 31.30
N LYS A 3 -5.14 3.09 32.25
CA LYS A 3 -4.60 3.45 33.57
C LYS A 3 -3.11 3.73 33.40
N ALA A 4 -2.71 4.98 33.63
CA ALA A 4 -1.32 5.39 33.63
C ALA A 4 -0.59 4.71 34.80
N ILE A 5 0.35 3.82 34.51
CA ILE A 5 1.36 3.37 35.46
C ILE A 5 2.70 3.86 34.95
N LEU A 6 3.17 4.93 35.58
CA LEU A 6 4.51 5.48 35.44
C LEU A 6 5.51 4.41 35.88
N LYS A 7 6.32 3.88 34.96
CA LYS A 7 7.51 3.09 35.29
C LYS A 7 8.75 3.81 34.79
N THR A 8 9.55 4.23 35.77
CA THR A 8 10.80 4.95 35.63
C THR A 8 11.89 4.09 34.98
N PHE A 9 12.64 4.75 34.10
CA PHE A 9 13.89 4.43 33.41
C PHE A 9 14.85 3.39 34.01
N PHE A 10 15.47 2.59 33.12
CA PHE A 10 16.90 2.31 33.17
C PHE A 10 17.44 2.18 31.73
N LEU A 11 18.22 3.17 31.28
CA LEU A 11 18.91 3.16 30.00
C LEU A 11 20.30 2.53 30.23
N LEU A 12 20.54 1.34 29.70
CA LEU A 12 21.89 0.80 29.54
C LEU A 12 22.22 0.79 28.05
N ALA A 13 22.93 1.81 27.59
CA ALA A 13 23.45 1.86 26.23
C ALA A 13 24.71 0.99 26.16
N LEU A 14 24.58 -0.22 25.63
CA LEU A 14 25.71 -1.07 25.28
C LEU A 14 26.09 -0.79 23.81
N PHE A 15 27.11 0.06 23.60
CA PHE A 15 27.67 0.29 22.26
C PHE A 15 28.53 -0.91 21.86
N ALA A 16 27.95 -1.84 21.09
CA ALA A 16 28.71 -2.84 20.35
C ALA A 16 29.15 -2.23 19.01
N PHE A 17 30.44 -1.99 18.84
CA PHE A 17 31.02 -1.61 17.55
C PHE A 17 31.01 -2.83 16.62
N LEU A 18 29.97 -2.95 15.78
CA LEU A 18 29.95 -3.91 14.68
C LEU A 18 30.72 -3.31 13.50
N THR A 19 31.93 -3.81 13.27
CA THR A 19 32.72 -3.46 12.09
C THR A 19 32.12 -4.15 10.86
N ILE A 20 31.43 -3.39 10.02
CA ILE A 20 30.95 -3.87 8.71
C ILE A 20 32.15 -3.84 7.75
N PRO A 21 32.60 -4.97 7.17
CA PRO A 21 33.57 -4.91 6.09
C PRO A 21 32.90 -4.26 4.86
N VAL A 22 33.45 -3.15 4.38
CA VAL A 22 33.05 -2.54 3.12
C VAL A 22 33.50 -3.48 2.00
N SER A 23 32.59 -4.33 1.51
CA SER A 23 32.80 -5.05 0.27
C SER A 23 32.61 -4.07 -0.90
N ALA A 24 33.68 -3.84 -1.66
CA ALA A 24 33.62 -3.05 -2.88
C ALA A 24 32.67 -3.73 -3.88
N VAL A 25 31.58 -3.06 -4.22
CA VAL A 25 30.67 -3.51 -5.30
C VAL A 25 31.34 -3.15 -6.63
N VAL A 26 31.98 -4.15 -7.25
CA VAL A 26 32.50 -4.00 -8.61
C VAL A 26 31.33 -4.13 -9.58
N THR A 27 30.75 -3.01 -10.01
CA THR A 27 29.78 -3.01 -11.10
C THR A 27 30.52 -3.24 -12.43
N PRO A 28 30.21 -4.30 -13.20
CA PRO A 28 30.81 -4.48 -14.50
C PRO A 28 30.31 -3.38 -15.45
N TYR A 29 31.25 -2.63 -16.02
CA TYR A 29 30.96 -1.64 -17.05
C TYR A 29 30.41 -2.37 -18.29
N ARG A 30 29.13 -2.17 -18.60
CA ARG A 30 28.50 -2.68 -19.83
C ARG A 30 28.90 -1.79 -21.00
N ILE A 31 29.80 -2.26 -21.86
CA ILE A 31 30.12 -1.62 -23.14
C ILE A 31 28.95 -1.88 -24.10
N PHE A 32 28.25 -0.82 -24.51
CA PHE A 32 27.26 -0.88 -25.58
C PHE A 32 27.95 -0.59 -26.91
N LEU A 33 28.03 -1.57 -27.80
CA LEU A 33 28.39 -1.31 -29.20
C LEU A 33 27.20 -0.66 -29.91
N PRO A 34 27.39 0.44 -30.65
CA PRO A 34 26.34 0.98 -31.49
C PRO A 34 26.06 0.00 -32.64
N LEU A 35 24.82 -0.48 -32.71
CA LEU A 35 24.35 -1.30 -33.83
C LEU A 35 24.22 -0.39 -35.06
N VAL A 36 25.15 -0.47 -36.01
CA VAL A 36 25.04 0.23 -37.31
C VAL A 36 24.09 -0.59 -38.19
N VAL A 37 22.82 -0.22 -38.23
CA VAL A 37 21.83 -0.84 -39.12
C VAL A 37 21.94 -0.18 -40.49
N LYS A 38 22.33 -0.95 -41.51
CA LYS A 38 22.31 -0.49 -42.91
C LYS A 38 20.86 -0.18 -43.32
N PRO A 39 20.55 1.03 -43.81
CA PRO A 39 19.20 1.34 -44.29
C PRO A 39 18.84 0.43 -45.48
N LEU A 40 17.68 -0.22 -45.41
CA LEU A 40 17.11 -0.91 -46.57
C LEU A 40 16.72 0.14 -47.63
N PRO A 41 16.92 -0.11 -48.93
CA PRO A 41 16.40 0.78 -49.97
C PRO A 41 14.88 0.95 -49.82
N LEU A 42 14.44 2.21 -49.74
CA LEU A 42 13.03 2.58 -49.60
C LEU A 42 12.30 2.25 -50.92
N PRO A 43 11.19 1.50 -50.91
CA PRO A 43 10.39 1.32 -52.11
C PRO A 43 9.79 2.66 -52.57
N THR A 44 9.94 2.96 -53.86
CA THR A 44 9.33 4.12 -54.54
C THR A 44 7.81 4.12 -54.34
N PRO A 45 7.16 5.24 -53.96
CA PRO A 45 5.71 5.27 -53.79
C PRO A 45 5.01 5.14 -55.15
N THR A 46 4.40 3.98 -55.40
CA THR A 46 3.40 3.81 -56.46
C THR A 46 2.05 4.28 -55.92
N ASN A 47 1.50 5.35 -56.50
CA ASN A 47 0.14 5.84 -56.17
C ASN A 47 -0.93 4.94 -56.78
N THR A 48 -1.01 3.68 -56.33
CA THR A 48 -2.12 2.78 -56.59
C THR A 48 -3.13 2.93 -55.45
N PRO A 49 -4.41 3.26 -55.70
CA PRO A 49 -5.43 3.27 -54.67
C PRO A 49 -5.76 1.83 -54.28
N THR A 50 -4.96 1.30 -53.36
CA THR A 50 -5.25 0.04 -52.66
C THR A 50 -6.29 0.37 -51.61
N GLN A 51 -7.50 -0.16 -51.75
CA GLN A 51 -8.50 -0.13 -50.69
C GLN A 51 -7.97 -1.01 -49.54
N ILE A 52 -7.39 -0.37 -48.53
CA ILE A 52 -6.91 -1.04 -47.31
C ILE A 52 -8.16 -1.46 -46.54
N LEU A 53 -8.46 -2.76 -46.50
CA LEU A 53 -9.37 -3.30 -45.48
C LEU A 53 -8.70 -2.99 -44.12
N PRO A 54 -9.34 -2.23 -43.22
CA PRO A 54 -8.76 -2.00 -41.90
C PRO A 54 -8.53 -3.35 -41.25
N THR A 55 -7.26 -3.66 -40.98
CA THR A 55 -6.91 -4.74 -40.06
C THR A 55 -7.68 -4.47 -38.76
N PRO A 56 -8.51 -5.39 -38.25
CA PRO A 56 -9.21 -5.15 -36.99
C PRO A 56 -8.15 -4.84 -35.95
N PHE A 57 -8.17 -3.60 -35.46
CA PHE A 57 -7.29 -3.16 -34.40
C PHE A 57 -7.48 -4.12 -33.22
N PRO A 58 -6.41 -4.66 -32.60
CA PRO A 58 -6.58 -5.46 -31.40
C PRO A 58 -7.42 -4.64 -30.43
N SER A 59 -8.58 -5.18 -30.06
CA SER A 59 -9.48 -4.55 -29.11
C SER A 59 -8.65 -4.24 -27.88
N THR A 60 -8.53 -2.95 -27.53
CA THR A 60 -7.97 -2.54 -26.24
C THR A 60 -8.60 -3.44 -25.18
N PRO A 61 -7.83 -4.16 -24.35
CA PRO A 61 -8.44 -5.00 -23.32
C PRO A 61 -9.35 -4.08 -22.51
N THR A 62 -10.64 -4.39 -22.50
CA THR A 62 -11.63 -3.66 -21.73
C THR A 62 -11.11 -3.59 -20.30
N SER A 63 -10.73 -2.40 -19.83
CA SER A 63 -10.31 -2.21 -18.45
C SER A 63 -11.49 -2.64 -17.58
N ILE A 64 -11.35 -3.78 -16.89
CA ILE A 64 -12.34 -4.24 -15.94
C ILE A 64 -12.54 -3.10 -14.94
N PRO A 65 -13.77 -2.59 -14.73
CA PRO A 65 -13.98 -1.53 -13.76
C PRO A 65 -13.50 -2.03 -12.39
N PRO A 66 -12.67 -1.25 -11.68
CA PRO A 66 -12.17 -1.65 -10.38
C PRO A 66 -13.36 -1.91 -9.45
N SER A 67 -13.37 -3.08 -8.80
CA SER A 67 -14.46 -3.42 -7.88
C SER A 67 -14.36 -2.56 -6.63
N ASN A 68 -15.49 -2.01 -6.19
CA ASN A 68 -15.66 -1.30 -4.93
C ASN A 68 -16.08 -2.23 -3.76
N THR A 69 -16.06 -3.53 -4.01
CA THR A 69 -16.25 -4.62 -3.05
C THR A 69 -15.21 -5.70 -3.34
N GLY A 70 -14.78 -6.44 -2.32
CA GLY A 70 -13.74 -7.46 -2.45
C GLY A 70 -13.22 -7.96 -1.11
N ASN A 71 -12.25 -8.85 -1.17
CA ASN A 71 -11.62 -9.47 -0.01
C ASN A 71 -10.40 -8.66 0.44
N ILE A 72 -10.64 -7.56 1.16
CA ILE A 72 -9.59 -6.85 1.90
C ILE A 72 -9.63 -7.32 3.35
N GLN A 73 -8.50 -7.83 3.84
CA GLN A 73 -8.41 -8.35 5.20
C GLN A 73 -7.56 -7.46 6.08
N ILE A 74 -7.92 -7.43 7.36
CA ILE A 74 -7.08 -6.87 8.41
C ILE A 74 -6.12 -7.97 8.85
N ILE A 75 -4.83 -7.74 8.64
CA ILE A 75 -3.77 -8.72 8.89
C ILE A 75 -3.25 -8.62 10.32
N SER A 76 -3.06 -7.40 10.82
CA SER A 76 -2.58 -7.15 12.18
C SER A 76 -2.91 -5.74 12.65
N ILE A 77 -2.84 -5.55 13.97
CA ILE A 77 -2.97 -4.25 14.63
C ILE A 77 -1.77 -4.08 15.56
N LEU A 78 -1.04 -2.97 15.41
CA LEU A 78 -0.06 -2.53 16.39
C LEU A 78 -0.74 -1.53 17.33
N ALA A 79 -1.09 -1.98 18.53
CA ALA A 79 -1.80 -1.17 19.53
C ALA A 79 -0.91 -0.61 20.65
N ASN A 80 0.30 -1.11 20.80
CA ASN A 80 1.27 -0.57 21.76
C ASN A 80 2.21 0.36 21.01
N GLY A 81 1.77 1.60 20.79
CA GLY A 81 2.58 2.63 20.17
C GLY A 81 3.63 3.21 21.13
N SER A 82 4.42 4.13 20.62
CA SER A 82 5.43 4.90 21.35
C SER A 82 4.96 6.33 21.62
N GLY A 83 5.42 6.91 22.73
CA GLY A 83 5.03 8.28 23.12
C GLY A 83 3.62 8.40 23.70
N THR A 84 3.27 9.58 24.20
CA THR A 84 2.06 9.80 25.03
C THR A 84 0.76 9.62 24.26
N SER A 85 0.73 9.98 22.97
CA SER A 85 -0.44 9.87 22.09
C SER A 85 -0.41 8.63 21.20
N GLU A 86 0.62 7.79 21.32
CA GLU A 86 0.84 6.56 20.53
C GLU A 86 0.55 6.76 19.02
N PRO A 87 1.17 7.77 18.37
CA PRO A 87 0.82 8.16 17.01
C PRO A 87 1.22 7.12 15.94
N ASP A 88 2.08 6.17 16.30
CA ASP A 88 2.60 5.06 15.50
C ASP A 88 1.76 3.78 15.61
N GLU A 89 0.67 3.75 16.40
CA GLU A 89 -0.30 2.65 16.30
C GLU A 89 -0.83 2.55 14.87
N TYR A 90 -1.03 1.34 14.35
CA TYR A 90 -1.60 1.15 13.02
C TYR A 90 -2.38 -0.15 12.85
N VAL A 91 -3.23 -0.15 11.83
CA VAL A 91 -3.85 -1.36 11.26
C VAL A 91 -3.22 -1.68 9.92
N LEU A 92 -2.76 -2.92 9.74
CA LEU A 92 -2.27 -3.45 8.46
C LEU A 92 -3.42 -4.10 7.72
N ILE A 93 -3.72 -3.62 6.50
CA ILE A 93 -4.69 -4.24 5.61
C ILE A 93 -3.99 -4.82 4.38
N ARG A 94 -4.57 -5.89 3.81
CA ARG A 94 -4.06 -6.54 2.60
C ARG A 94 -5.19 -6.87 1.63
N ASN A 95 -4.94 -6.66 0.35
CA ASN A 95 -5.81 -7.17 -0.70
C ASN A 95 -5.55 -8.66 -0.94
N MET A 96 -6.51 -9.50 -0.58
CA MET A 96 -6.44 -10.96 -0.72
C MET A 96 -7.08 -11.46 -2.02
N ASP A 97 -7.68 -10.57 -2.81
CA ASP A 97 -8.21 -10.90 -4.13
C ASP A 97 -7.10 -10.96 -5.20
N THR A 98 -7.45 -11.51 -6.34
CA THR A 98 -6.64 -11.52 -7.57
C THR A 98 -6.88 -10.30 -8.47
N LYS A 99 -7.73 -9.36 -8.04
CA LYS A 99 -8.10 -8.14 -8.80
C LYS A 99 -7.79 -6.86 -8.04
N LEU A 100 -7.77 -5.75 -8.78
CA LEU A 100 -7.65 -4.38 -8.25
C LEU A 100 -8.94 -3.99 -7.50
N ILE A 101 -8.80 -3.45 -6.28
CA ILE A 101 -9.93 -3.00 -5.45
C ILE A 101 -9.85 -1.50 -5.19
N GLN A 102 -10.95 -0.79 -5.42
CA GLN A 102 -11.08 0.63 -5.09
C GLN A 102 -11.62 0.80 -3.67
N LEU A 103 -10.90 1.53 -2.81
CA LEU A 103 -11.24 1.76 -1.41
C LEU A 103 -12.05 3.04 -1.16
N GLN A 104 -12.36 3.83 -2.19
CA GLN A 104 -13.04 5.11 -1.98
C GLN A 104 -14.31 4.94 -1.13
N ASN A 105 -14.42 5.74 -0.05
CA ASN A 105 -15.52 5.72 0.91
C ASN A 105 -15.67 4.44 1.74
N TRP A 106 -14.72 3.50 1.67
CA TRP A 106 -14.63 2.44 2.66
C TRP A 106 -14.34 3.03 4.03
N THR A 107 -14.62 2.29 5.09
CA THR A 107 -14.32 2.76 6.46
C THR A 107 -13.59 1.72 7.29
N LEU A 108 -12.63 2.18 8.08
CA LEU A 108 -12.03 1.44 9.18
C LEU A 108 -12.48 2.07 10.49
N ARG A 109 -12.94 1.26 11.44
CA ARG A 109 -13.37 1.75 12.76
C ARG A 109 -13.06 0.79 13.88
N ASP A 110 -12.91 1.31 15.09
CA ASP A 110 -12.80 0.52 16.32
C ASP A 110 -14.17 0.30 16.99
N ALA A 111 -14.18 -0.38 18.15
CA ALA A 111 -15.40 -0.60 18.92
C ALA A 111 -15.98 0.70 19.54
N ALA A 112 -15.17 1.73 19.76
CA ALA A 112 -15.62 3.04 20.25
C ALA A 112 -16.10 3.98 19.12
N ASN A 113 -16.12 3.50 17.87
CA ASN A 113 -16.61 4.22 16.69
C ASN A 113 -15.80 5.49 16.35
N HIS A 114 -14.50 5.47 16.59
CA HIS A 114 -13.57 6.25 15.79
C HIS A 114 -13.69 5.76 14.34
N VAL A 115 -13.86 6.65 13.36
CA VAL A 115 -14.06 6.25 11.95
C VAL A 115 -13.05 6.93 11.04
N TYR A 116 -12.29 6.13 10.29
CA TYR A 116 -11.46 6.57 9.17
C TYR A 116 -12.17 6.25 7.87
N THR A 117 -12.29 7.24 6.99
CA THR A 117 -12.86 7.06 5.65
C THR A 117 -11.74 7.11 4.62
N PHE A 118 -11.61 6.05 3.83
CA PHE A 118 -10.55 5.96 2.83
C PHE A 118 -10.79 6.95 1.68
N PRO A 119 -9.73 7.66 1.22
CA PRO A 119 -9.79 8.45 0.00
C PRO A 119 -9.87 7.54 -1.23
N SER A 120 -9.92 8.13 -2.43
CA SER A 120 -9.79 7.35 -3.67
C SER A 120 -8.41 6.69 -3.73
N ARG A 121 -8.38 5.36 -3.61
CA ARG A 121 -7.17 4.52 -3.65
C ARG A 121 -7.50 3.13 -4.18
N PHE A 122 -6.66 2.66 -5.10
CA PHE A 122 -6.72 1.28 -5.62
C PHE A 122 -5.69 0.33 -5.00
N MET A 123 -6.10 -0.68 -4.26
CA MET A 123 -5.18 -1.73 -3.82
C MET A 123 -5.01 -2.80 -4.91
N THR A 124 -3.76 -3.03 -5.32
CA THR A 124 -3.38 -4.14 -6.22
C THR A 124 -3.42 -5.49 -5.49
N PRO A 125 -3.53 -6.63 -6.20
CA PRO A 125 -3.51 -7.95 -5.57
C PRO A 125 -2.29 -8.16 -4.69
N GLY A 126 -2.50 -8.56 -3.43
CA GLY A 126 -1.44 -8.80 -2.45
C GLY A 126 -0.81 -7.55 -1.84
N GLU A 127 -1.21 -6.34 -2.25
CA GLU A 127 -0.69 -5.09 -1.68
C GLU A 127 -1.09 -4.94 -0.22
N GLU A 128 -0.18 -4.37 0.56
CA GLU A 128 -0.35 -4.05 1.98
C GLU A 128 -0.31 -2.53 2.20
N CYS A 129 -1.24 -2.03 3.00
CA CYS A 129 -1.32 -0.63 3.39
C CYS A 129 -1.52 -0.53 4.91
N ARG A 130 -0.96 0.51 5.53
CA ARG A 130 -1.08 0.76 6.97
C ARG A 130 -1.91 1.99 7.24
N ILE A 131 -2.78 1.93 8.24
CA ILE A 131 -3.57 3.09 8.69
C ILE A 131 -3.09 3.47 10.08
N TYR A 132 -2.32 4.55 10.16
CA TYR A 132 -1.68 5.04 11.39
C TYR A 132 -2.57 6.00 12.17
N THR A 133 -2.44 6.03 13.49
CA THR A 133 -3.15 6.98 14.38
C THR A 133 -2.82 8.43 14.02
N ASN A 134 -1.54 8.79 13.90
CA ASN A 134 -1.12 10.16 13.56
C ASN A 134 0.25 10.28 12.90
N GLN A 135 0.64 9.31 12.08
CA GLN A 135 1.91 9.33 11.35
C GLN A 135 1.69 9.14 9.85
N SER A 136 2.63 9.67 9.07
CA SER A 136 2.61 9.61 7.62
C SER A 136 3.79 8.78 7.12
N HIS A 137 3.49 7.63 6.55
CA HIS A 137 4.48 6.68 6.03
C HIS A 137 4.14 6.23 4.60
N PRO A 138 4.38 7.09 3.59
CA PRO A 138 4.06 6.78 2.19
C PRO A 138 4.76 5.50 1.67
N GLU A 139 5.91 5.14 2.24
CA GLU A 139 6.66 3.92 1.92
C GLU A 139 5.92 2.62 2.26
N TYR A 140 4.91 2.67 3.13
CA TYR A 140 4.08 1.51 3.53
C TYR A 140 2.65 1.62 3.02
N CYS A 141 2.40 2.38 1.95
CA CYS A 141 1.05 2.78 1.56
C CYS A 141 0.29 3.35 2.78
N GLY A 142 0.97 4.21 3.54
CA GLY A 142 0.51 4.71 4.82
C GLY A 142 -0.61 5.73 4.69
N PHE A 143 -1.72 5.45 5.35
CA PHE A 143 -2.79 6.39 5.65
C PHE A 143 -2.61 6.93 7.06
N ASN A 144 -3.16 8.11 7.30
CA ASN A 144 -3.09 8.80 8.58
C ASN A 144 -4.50 9.17 9.03
N TYR A 145 -4.89 8.71 10.22
CA TYR A 145 -6.17 9.05 10.86
C TYR A 145 -6.27 10.54 11.21
N GLY A 146 -5.13 11.19 11.44
CA GLY A 146 -5.04 12.56 11.94
C GLY A 146 -5.52 12.68 13.39
N SER A 147 -5.55 11.59 14.15
CA SER A 147 -6.04 11.61 15.53
C SER A 147 -4.98 12.15 16.48
N SER A 148 -5.34 13.09 17.35
CA SER A 148 -4.43 13.60 18.38
C SER A 148 -4.27 12.66 19.58
N SER A 149 -5.01 11.54 19.60
CA SER A 149 -5.01 10.55 20.69
C SER A 149 -4.97 9.14 20.13
N ALA A 150 -4.43 8.22 20.92
CA ALA A 150 -4.41 6.80 20.64
C ALA A 150 -5.83 6.27 20.34
N ILE A 151 -5.94 5.39 19.35
CA ILE A 151 -7.23 4.84 18.89
C ILE A 151 -7.40 3.42 19.41
N TRP A 152 -6.32 2.64 19.39
CA TRP A 152 -6.39 1.20 19.64
C TRP A 152 -6.10 0.90 21.12
N ASN A 153 -6.95 0.08 21.75
CA ASN A 153 -6.81 -0.26 23.16
C ASN A 153 -5.74 -1.35 23.39
N ASN A 154 -4.66 -1.02 24.10
CA ASN A 154 -3.53 -1.92 24.39
C ASN A 154 -3.92 -3.24 25.08
N SER A 155 -5.09 -3.31 25.72
CA SER A 155 -5.63 -4.49 26.40
C SER A 155 -6.55 -5.35 25.53
N GLY A 156 -6.67 -5.02 24.25
CA GLY A 156 -7.57 -5.66 23.29
C GLY A 156 -8.62 -4.69 22.76
N ASP A 157 -8.90 -4.82 21.47
CA ASP A 157 -9.87 -4.03 20.72
C ASP A 157 -10.41 -4.84 19.53
N THR A 158 -11.34 -4.27 18.77
CA THR A 158 -11.79 -4.87 17.50
C THR A 158 -11.85 -3.82 16.41
N ALA A 159 -11.13 -4.06 15.32
CA ALA A 159 -11.22 -3.28 14.11
C ALA A 159 -12.27 -3.85 13.17
N TYR A 160 -13.05 -2.98 12.53
CA TYR A 160 -14.07 -3.32 11.55
C TYR A 160 -13.78 -2.57 10.24
N LEU A 161 -13.55 -3.33 9.17
CA LEU A 161 -13.40 -2.80 7.82
C LEU A 161 -14.71 -2.98 7.06
N ARG A 162 -15.25 -1.87 6.54
CA ARG A 162 -16.51 -1.84 5.80
C ARG A 162 -16.32 -1.24 4.42
N ASP A 163 -17.06 -1.77 3.44
CA ASP A 163 -17.06 -1.22 2.09
C ASP A 163 -17.82 0.12 2.01
N SER A 164 -17.84 0.71 0.81
CA SER A 164 -18.53 1.99 0.55
C SER A 164 -20.06 1.93 0.74
N ALA A 165 -20.65 0.73 0.77
CA ALA A 165 -22.07 0.53 1.05
C ALA A 165 -22.34 0.26 2.55
N GLY A 166 -21.29 0.19 3.37
CA GLY A 166 -21.37 -0.07 4.81
C GLY A 166 -21.37 -1.55 5.18
N ASN A 167 -21.23 -2.47 4.21
CA ASN A 167 -21.17 -3.90 4.49
C ASN A 167 -19.87 -4.22 5.22
N LEU A 168 -19.93 -5.10 6.21
CA LEU A 168 -18.73 -5.60 6.89
C LEU A 168 -17.96 -6.52 5.94
N ILE A 169 -16.72 -6.16 5.64
CA ILE A 169 -15.81 -6.96 4.81
C ILE A 169 -14.93 -7.84 5.68
N HIS A 170 -14.35 -7.27 6.75
CA HIS A 170 -13.50 -8.01 7.67
C HIS A 170 -13.55 -7.39 9.06
N GLN A 171 -13.33 -8.21 10.09
CA GLN A 171 -13.09 -7.74 11.46
C GLN A 171 -11.92 -8.49 12.07
N PHE A 172 -11.22 -7.85 12.99
CA PHE A 172 -10.06 -8.45 13.66
C PHE A 172 -9.99 -7.97 15.10
N SER A 173 -9.87 -8.92 16.03
CA SER A 173 -9.69 -8.67 17.46
C SER A 173 -8.37 -9.27 17.91
N TYR A 174 -7.72 -8.64 18.90
CA TYR A 174 -6.44 -9.07 19.48
C TYR A 174 -6.46 -8.99 21.00
#